data_AF-A0AA39IEV1-F1
#
_entry.id   AF-A0AA39IEV1-F1
#
_cell.length_a   1.000
_cell.length_b   1.000
_cell.length_c   1.000
_cell.angle_alpha   90.00
_cell.angle_beta   90.00
_cell.angle_gamma   90.00
#
_symmetry.space_group_name_H-M   'P 1'
#
loop_
_entity.id
_entity.type
_entity.pdbx_description
1 polymer ?
#
loop_
_entity_poly.entity_id
_entity_poly.type
_entity_poly.pdbx_seq_one_letter_code
_entity_poly.pdbx_strand_id
1 'polypeptide(L)'
;VSALLAEATSNQTYLDAAIESANLIQSHLLNPSNTVMAFLSSNVSQYCTMDTSAFSANTGIFVEGLVILADITRNTSTEALY
;
A
#
# COMPACT_ATOMS: atom_id res chain seq x y z
N VAL A 1 -1.55 8.57 2.68
CA VAL A 1 -2.30 9.86 2.49
C VAL A 1 -3.73 9.62 2.03
N SER A 2 -3.98 8.91 0.93
CA SER A 2 -5.36 8.70 0.42
C SER A 2 -6.31 8.06 1.44
N ALA A 3 -5.85 7.07 2.22
CA ALA A 3 -6.68 6.43 3.26
C ALA A 3 -7.14 7.43 4.34
N LEU A 4 -6.23 8.26 4.87
CA LEU A 4 -6.56 9.33 5.83
C LEU A 4 -7.55 10.35 5.23
N LEU A 5 -7.38 10.72 3.96
CA LEU A 5 -8.31 11.62 3.29
C LEU A 5 -9.68 10.96 3.11
N ALA A 6 -9.74 9.67 2.78
CA ALA A 6 -10.98 8.91 2.68
C ALA A 6 -11.71 8.85 4.03
N GLU A 7 -10.99 8.58 5.11
CA GLU A 7 -11.51 8.59 6.48
C GLU A 7 -12.07 9.97 6.86
N ALA A 8 -11.27 11.03 6.71
CA ALA A 8 -11.64 12.36 7.14
C ALA A 8 -12.78 12.99 6.33
N THR A 9 -12.95 12.58 5.07
CA THR A 9 -13.90 13.24 4.14
C THR A 9 -15.04 12.36 3.69
N SER A 10 -14.99 11.05 3.95
CA SER A 10 -15.92 10.06 3.39
C SER A 10 -16.05 10.14 1.85
N ASN A 11 -14.99 10.60 1.17
CA ASN A 11 -15.00 10.82 -0.27
C ASN A 11 -14.54 9.56 -1.02
N GLN A 12 -15.39 9.07 -1.91
CA GLN A 12 -15.15 7.86 -2.70
C GLN A 12 -13.86 7.92 -3.53
N THR A 13 -13.52 9.08 -4.10
CA THR A 13 -12.29 9.24 -4.90
C THR A 13 -11.04 8.92 -4.09
N TYR A 14 -10.99 9.33 -2.81
CA TYR A 14 -9.86 9.02 -1.95
C TYR A 14 -9.85 7.56 -1.50
N LEU A 15 -11.05 6.98 -1.30
CA LEU A 15 -11.18 5.56 -0.98
C LEU A 15 -10.67 4.70 -2.14
N ASP A 16 -11.12 4.96 -3.36
CA ASP A 16 -10.68 4.25 -4.57
C ASP A 16 -9.18 4.38 -4.77
N ALA A 17 -8.64 5.60 -4.63
CA ALA A 17 -7.21 5.83 -4.74
C ALA A 17 -6.39 5.08 -3.67
N ALA A 18 -6.91 4.96 -2.44
CA ALA A 18 -6.26 4.21 -1.37
C ALA A 18 -6.27 2.70 -1.65
N ILE A 19 -7.39 2.15 -2.11
CA ILE A 19 -7.53 0.74 -2.49
C ILE A 19 -6.57 0.39 -3.64
N GLU A 20 -6.58 1.17 -4.71
CA GLU A 20 -5.69 0.94 -5.88
C GLU A 20 -4.21 1.04 -5.50
N SER A 21 -3.86 2.01 -4.65
CA SER A 21 -2.48 2.13 -4.14
C SER A 21 -2.07 0.92 -3.32
N ALA A 22 -2.96 0.42 -2.44
CA ALA A 22 -2.69 -0.76 -1.63
C ALA A 22 -2.52 -2.02 -2.50
N ASN A 23 -3.36 -2.19 -3.53
CA ASN A 23 -3.26 -3.30 -4.48
C ASN A 23 -1.95 -3.28 -5.26
N LEU A 24 -1.49 -2.10 -5.70
CA LEU A 24 -0.21 -1.94 -6.40
C LEU A 24 0.97 -2.33 -5.51
N ILE A 25 0.98 -1.87 -4.25
CA ILE A 25 2.03 -2.23 -3.30
C ILE A 25 2.03 -3.73 -3.04
N GLN A 26 0.86 -4.33 -2.81
CA GLN A 26 0.77 -5.79 -2.56
C GLN A 26 1.24 -6.60 -3.76
N SER A 27 0.89 -6.18 -4.97
CA SER A 27 1.17 -6.95 -6.19
C SER A 27 2.62 -6.83 -6.67
N HIS A 28 3.30 -5.71 -6.36
CA HIS A 28 4.56 -5.38 -7.02
C HIS A 28 5.69 -4.89 -6.11
N LEU A 29 5.42 -4.58 -4.84
CA LEU A 29 6.41 -4.05 -3.91
C LEU A 29 6.54 -4.89 -2.62
N LEU A 30 5.63 -5.82 -2.35
CA LEU A 30 5.78 -6.77 -1.25
C LEU A 30 6.71 -7.91 -1.65
N ASN A 31 7.72 -8.14 -0.82
CA ASN A 31 8.50 -9.37 -0.89
C ASN A 31 7.79 -10.52 -0.14
N PRO A 32 8.27 -11.78 -0.25
CA PRO A 32 7.67 -12.93 0.45
C PRO A 32 7.66 -12.85 1.98
N SER A 33 8.42 -11.92 2.57
CA SER A 33 8.45 -11.66 4.02
C SER A 33 7.55 -10.49 4.43
N ASN A 34 6.59 -10.11 3.58
CA ASN A 34 5.66 -8.99 3.78
C ASN A 34 6.36 -7.64 4.04
N THR A 35 7.57 -7.47 3.53
CA THR A 35 8.30 -6.20 3.59
C THR A 35 8.05 -5.41 2.31
N VAL A 36 7.72 -4.13 2.46
CA VAL A 36 7.57 -3.20 1.33
C VAL A 36 8.94 -2.74 0.87
N MET A 37 9.26 -3.03 -0.39
CA MET A 37 10.49 -2.66 -1.06
C MET A 37 10.56 -1.18 -1.42
N ALA A 38 11.75 -0.70 -1.82
CA ALA A 38 12.01 0.73 -1.98
C ALA A 38 11.20 1.38 -3.12
N PHE A 39 11.33 0.87 -4.35
CA PHE A 39 10.64 1.41 -5.52
C PHE A 39 10.65 0.42 -6.70
N LEU A 40 9.80 0.69 -7.68
CA LEU A 40 9.86 0.09 -9.02
C LEU A 40 10.54 1.05 -9.97
N SER A 41 11.53 0.58 -10.72
CA SER A 41 12.21 1.42 -11.69
C SER A 41 11.50 1.41 -13.04
N SER A 42 11.09 2.57 -13.54
CA SER A 42 10.60 2.74 -14.92
C SER A 42 11.73 2.92 -15.95
N ASN A 43 12.99 2.78 -15.54
CA ASN A 43 14.12 2.89 -16.45
C ASN A 43 14.05 1.76 -17.50
N VAL A 44 14.17 2.13 -18.77
CA VAL A 44 14.11 1.20 -19.92
C VAL A 44 15.11 0.06 -19.78
N SER A 45 16.27 0.31 -19.16
CA SER A 45 17.30 -0.71 -18.91
C SER A 45 16.99 -1.62 -17.73
N GLN A 46 16.05 -1.24 -16.86
CA GLN A 46 15.67 -1.96 -15.66
C GLN A 46 14.28 -2.60 -15.75
N TYR A 47 13.54 -2.42 -16.86
CA TYR A 47 12.33 -3.19 -17.17
C TYR A 47 11.31 -3.35 -16.03
N CYS A 48 10.98 -2.27 -15.30
CA CYS A 48 10.06 -2.35 -14.16
C CYS A 48 10.53 -3.30 -13.04
N THR A 49 11.85 -3.43 -12.86
CA THR A 49 12.41 -4.23 -11.77
C THR A 49 12.24 -3.51 -10.44
N MET A 50 11.84 -4.29 -9.44
CA MET A 50 11.75 -3.88 -8.05
C MET A 50 13.14 -3.80 -7.43
N ASP A 51 13.46 -2.68 -6.80
CA ASP A 51 14.65 -2.54 -5.97
C ASP A 51 14.47 -3.33 -4.67
N THR A 52 15.43 -4.17 -4.28
CA THR A 52 15.30 -5.06 -3.11
C THR A 52 15.73 -4.42 -1.79
N SER A 53 16.06 -3.12 -1.78
CA SER A 53 16.38 -2.42 -0.55
C SER A 53 15.13 -2.31 0.32
N ALA A 54 15.26 -2.74 1.57
CA ALA A 54 14.19 -2.72 2.55
C ALA A 54 14.38 -1.55 3.52
N PHE A 55 13.38 -0.67 3.60
CA PHE A 55 13.33 0.40 4.59
C PHE A 55 12.10 0.20 5.48
N SER A 56 12.31 0.14 6.80
CA SER A 56 11.23 -0.11 7.77
C SER A 56 10.08 0.90 7.64
N ALA A 57 10.40 2.16 7.32
CA ALA A 57 9.43 3.22 7.10
C ALA A 57 8.40 2.88 6.00
N ASN A 58 8.82 2.23 4.91
CA ASN A 58 7.92 1.87 3.82
C ASN A 58 6.85 0.88 4.28
N THR A 59 7.28 -0.13 5.03
CA THR A 59 6.36 -1.13 5.60
C THR A 59 5.47 -0.50 6.66
N GLY A 60 6.02 0.37 7.52
CA GLY A 60 5.25 1.06 8.56
C GLY A 60 4.13 1.93 7.99
N ILE A 61 4.41 2.77 7.00
CA ILE A 61 3.41 3.64 6.35
C ILE A 61 2.36 2.81 5.60
N PHE A 62 2.77 1.69 5.00
CA PHE A 62 1.84 0.80 4.32
C PHE A 62 0.87 0.14 5.31
N VAL A 63 1.37 -0.38 6.44
CA VAL A 63 0.53 -0.94 7.51
C VAL A 63 -0.42 0.11 8.07
N GLU A 64 0.04 1.34 8.35
CA GLU A 64 -0.83 2.43 8.80
C GLU A 64 -2.00 2.68 7.82
N GLY A 65 -1.70 2.73 6.52
CA GLY A 65 -2.71 2.88 5.48
C GLY A 65 -3.73 1.73 5.43
N LEU A 66 -3.26 0.49 5.62
CA LEU A 66 -4.12 -0.69 5.67
C LEU A 66 -5.05 -0.71 6.89
N VAL A 67 -4.56 -0.31 8.07
CA VAL A 67 -5.38 -0.19 9.29
C VAL A 67 -6.55 0.77 9.05
N ILE A 68 -6.27 1.94 8.48
CA ILE A 68 -7.31 2.96 8.21
C ILE A 68 -8.31 2.43 7.18
N LEU A 69 -7.82 1.81 6.09
CA LEU A 69 -8.67 1.19 5.08
C LEU A 69 -9.58 0.12 5.70
N ALA A 70 -9.07 -0.71 6.59
CA ALA A 70 -9.84 -1.73 7.31
C ALA A 70 -10.99 -1.11 8.10
N ASP A 71 -10.71 -0.06 8.87
CA ASP A 71 -11.72 0.60 9.71
C ASP A 71 -12.83 1.25 8.88
N ILE A 72 -12.46 2.03 7.86
CA ILE A 72 -13.44 2.81 7.07
C ILE A 72 -14.27 1.94 6.12
N THR A 73 -13.72 0.84 5.61
CA THR A 73 -14.45 -0.08 4.72
C THR A 73 -15.28 -1.10 5.50
N ARG A 74 -15.05 -1.22 6.82
CA ARG A 74 -15.59 -2.31 7.65
C ARG A 74 -15.31 -3.69 7.05
N ASN A 75 -14.24 -3.81 6.26
CA ASN A 75 -13.89 -5.03 5.56
C ASN A 75 -12.92 -5.84 6.42
N THR A 76 -13.42 -6.92 7.01
CA THR A 76 -12.64 -7.86 7.83
C THR A 76 -11.59 -8.64 7.02
N SER A 77 -11.63 -8.65 5.69
CA SER A 77 -10.55 -9.24 4.87
C SER A 77 -9.22 -8.49 5.02
N THR A 78 -9.26 -7.23 5.42
CA THR A 78 -8.09 -6.39 5.71
C THR A 78 -7.47 -6.70 7.08
N GLU A 79 -8.21 -7.34 7.98
CA GLU A 79 -7.70 -7.83 9.29
C GLU A 79 -6.87 -9.11 9.15
N ALA A 80 -6.91 -9.78 8.01
CA ALA A 80 -6.15 -11.01 7.76
C ALA A 80 -4.71 -10.76 7.27
N LEU A 81 -4.29 -9.49 7.14
CA LEU A 81 -2.94 -9.08 6.72
C LEU A 81 -1.97 -8.87 7.89
N TYR A 82 -2.39 -9.17 9.13
CA TYR A 82 -1.55 -9.16 10.34
C TYR A 82 -1.11 -10.57 10.74
#